data_AF-A0A953Z1A0-F1
#
_entry.id   AF-A0A953Z1A0-F1
#
_cell.length_a   1.000
_cell.length_b   1.000
_cell.length_c   1.000
_cell.angle_alpha   90.00
_cell.angle_beta   90.00
_cell.angle_gamma   90.00
#
_symmetry.space_group_name_H-M   'P 1'
#
loop_
_entity.id
_entity.type
_entity.pdbx_description
1 polymer ?
#
loop_
_entity_poly.entity_id
_entity_poly.type
_entity_poly.pdbx_seq_one_letter_code
_entity_poly.pdbx_strand_id
1 'polypeptide(L)'
;MSEFVRLSPLRDEVELEVAINALRGGYPVVMPDSVGLILALSAEVADSEATLAQMSGGEVMLLLPGVERFDRVFRKVSDPLRDWFLEPARVQGWALRAPHPNFPKGLVFRFAEGGTVSQRIIEAAKVPTYATRIREVKGNAVSARTLMARWGTEVACYLEDPFQKDTKALRHAVLLPSGIAIDGERVPALAPMHVHFVCLGNLNRSAFAEAYLRERLRRDQARAEVAGLHFLPAYRVTSSGLIAREDTEAPDKMVAASRAFWAEEWMLAHRPQRFALELVTSADYIVPMAQDIRSQLEAYGLQGRMPSFGREGEIDDPMGKSLDDYVATASAVEVMLKRHVLSRGCPLEGLDHENRHRL
;
A
#
# COMPACT_ATOMS: atom_id res chain seq x y z
N MET A 1 -14.07 37.09 -0.60
CA MET A 1 -14.74 37.16 -1.91
C MET A 1 -14.33 35.93 -2.69
N SER A 2 -15.21 35.35 -3.50
CA SER A 2 -14.87 34.22 -4.36
C SER A 2 -14.43 34.69 -5.73
N GLU A 3 -13.41 34.04 -6.27
CA GLU A 3 -12.88 34.33 -7.59
C GLU A 3 -13.15 33.16 -8.54
N PHE A 4 -13.61 33.48 -9.74
CA PHE A 4 -13.76 32.53 -10.83
C PHE A 4 -12.62 32.77 -11.83
N VAL A 5 -11.83 31.73 -12.07
CA VAL A 5 -10.65 31.80 -12.93
C VAL A 5 -10.81 30.75 -14.03
N ARG A 6 -10.84 31.22 -15.27
CA ARG A 6 -10.86 30.36 -16.44
C ARG A 6 -9.43 30.23 -16.96
N LEU A 7 -8.90 29.01 -16.94
CA LEU A 7 -7.50 28.77 -17.29
C LEU A 7 -7.26 28.97 -18.78
N SER A 8 -6.21 29.72 -19.09
CA SER A 8 -5.68 29.90 -20.44
C SER A 8 -4.39 29.09 -20.61
N PRO A 9 -4.20 28.37 -21.74
CA PRO A 9 -2.94 27.70 -22.04
C PRO A 9 -1.72 28.63 -22.12
N LEU A 10 -1.95 29.95 -22.19
CA LEU A 10 -0.90 30.96 -22.39
C LEU A 10 -0.56 31.77 -21.14
N ARG A 11 -1.35 31.67 -20.05
CA ARG A 11 -1.25 32.54 -18.87
C ARG A 11 -1.46 31.82 -17.53
N ASP A 12 -1.35 30.50 -17.54
CA ASP A 12 -1.75 29.69 -16.40
C ASP A 12 -1.01 30.08 -15.10
N GLU A 13 0.27 30.42 -15.10
CA GLU A 13 1.01 30.68 -13.86
C GLU A 13 0.42 31.81 -12.99
N VAL A 14 0.02 32.94 -13.60
CA VAL A 14 -0.59 34.07 -12.86
C VAL A 14 -2.00 33.71 -12.39
N GLU A 15 -2.72 32.93 -13.21
CA GLU A 15 -4.08 32.48 -12.91
C GLU A 15 -4.08 31.45 -11.75
N LEU A 16 -3.03 30.63 -11.63
CA LEU A 16 -2.87 29.65 -10.55
C LEU A 16 -2.50 30.29 -9.21
N GLU A 17 -1.86 31.47 -9.19
CA GLU A 17 -1.47 32.14 -7.93
C GLU A 17 -2.66 32.41 -7.00
N VAL A 18 -3.84 32.72 -7.56
CA VAL A 18 -5.07 32.89 -6.77
C VAL A 18 -5.42 31.61 -6.02
N ALA A 19 -5.41 30.48 -6.71
CA ALA A 19 -5.69 29.16 -6.13
C ALA A 19 -4.61 28.73 -5.13
N ILE A 20 -3.33 28.96 -5.44
CA ILE A 20 -2.19 28.66 -4.58
C ILE A 20 -2.30 29.42 -3.25
N ASN A 21 -2.57 30.73 -3.31
CA ASN A 21 -2.69 31.57 -2.12
C ASN A 21 -3.96 31.26 -1.33
N ALA A 22 -5.08 30.95 -2.00
CA ALA A 22 -6.30 30.49 -1.35
C ALA A 22 -6.06 29.18 -0.57
N LEU A 23 -5.44 28.18 -1.20
CA LEU A 23 -5.15 26.89 -0.57
C LEU A 23 -4.18 27.04 0.61
N ARG A 24 -3.12 27.84 0.44
CA ARG A 24 -2.15 28.17 1.50
C ARG A 24 -2.79 28.93 2.67
N GLY A 25 -3.75 29.80 2.36
CA GLY A 25 -4.54 30.53 3.36
C GLY A 25 -5.60 29.69 4.07
N GLY A 26 -5.74 28.41 3.71
CA GLY A 26 -6.70 27.51 4.33
C GLY A 26 -8.14 27.69 3.82
N TYR A 27 -8.30 28.16 2.58
CA TYR A 27 -9.61 28.32 1.96
C TYR A 27 -9.89 27.20 0.94
N PRO A 28 -11.16 26.79 0.79
CA PRO A 28 -11.51 25.77 -0.20
C PRO A 28 -11.28 26.25 -1.63
N VAL A 29 -10.79 25.35 -2.49
CA VAL A 29 -10.52 25.59 -3.91
C VAL A 29 -11.14 24.49 -4.75
N VAL A 30 -11.91 24.86 -5.77
CA VAL A 30 -12.35 23.93 -6.83
C VAL A 30 -11.33 23.97 -7.96
N MET A 31 -10.79 22.82 -8.34
CA MET A 31 -9.77 22.73 -9.38
C MET A 31 -9.92 21.49 -10.28
N PRO A 32 -9.48 21.58 -11.54
CA PRO A 32 -9.43 20.45 -12.46
C PRO A 32 -8.29 19.50 -12.11
N ASP A 33 -8.54 18.22 -12.36
CA ASP A 33 -7.68 17.09 -12.01
C ASP A 33 -7.90 15.92 -13.00
N SER A 34 -7.07 14.88 -12.98
CA SER A 34 -7.21 13.78 -13.95
C SER A 34 -8.45 12.91 -13.78
N VAL A 35 -9.17 13.00 -12.66
CA VAL A 35 -10.45 12.30 -12.43
C VAL A 35 -11.69 13.22 -12.51
N GLY A 36 -11.52 14.45 -13.00
CA GLY A 36 -12.58 15.46 -13.09
C GLY A 36 -12.34 16.64 -12.15
N LEU A 37 -13.39 17.32 -11.73
CA LEU A 37 -13.28 18.41 -10.75
C LEU A 37 -13.13 17.85 -9.33
N ILE A 38 -12.23 18.46 -8.57
CA ILE A 38 -12.04 18.20 -7.14
C ILE A 38 -12.30 19.46 -6.33
N LEU A 39 -12.78 19.28 -5.11
CA LEU A 39 -12.79 20.32 -4.07
C LEU A 39 -11.64 20.02 -3.12
N ALA A 40 -10.72 20.96 -2.95
CA ALA A 40 -9.53 20.79 -2.13
C ALA A 40 -9.44 21.83 -1.01
N LEU A 41 -8.78 21.45 0.09
CA LEU A 41 -8.54 22.28 1.27
C LEU A 41 -7.23 21.86 1.94
N SER A 42 -6.50 22.82 2.52
CA SER A 42 -5.31 22.49 3.30
C SER A 42 -5.65 21.60 4.49
N ALA A 43 -4.92 20.50 4.64
CA ALA A 43 -5.05 19.58 5.76
C ALA A 43 -4.54 20.17 7.10
N GLU A 44 -3.89 21.34 7.06
CA GLU A 44 -3.47 22.08 8.25
C GLU A 44 -4.64 22.87 8.88
N VAL A 45 -5.74 23.04 8.15
CA VAL A 45 -6.96 23.66 8.66
C VAL A 45 -7.70 22.66 9.55
N ALA A 46 -8.06 23.11 10.75
CA ALA A 46 -8.89 22.34 11.66
C ALA A 46 -10.22 21.97 10.98
N ASP A 47 -10.67 20.73 11.19
CA ASP A 47 -11.92 20.19 10.63
C ASP A 47 -12.00 20.17 9.09
N SER A 48 -10.88 20.35 8.37
CA SER A 48 -10.83 20.36 6.91
C SER A 48 -11.48 19.14 6.27
N GLU A 49 -11.26 17.94 6.82
CA GLU A 49 -11.90 16.71 6.36
C GLU A 49 -13.43 16.78 6.51
N ALA A 50 -13.93 17.20 7.68
CA ALA A 50 -15.36 17.30 7.95
C ALA A 50 -16.03 18.34 7.04
N THR A 51 -15.36 19.49 6.81
CA THR A 51 -15.82 20.52 5.88
C THR A 51 -15.94 19.97 4.45
N LEU A 52 -14.90 19.29 3.94
CA LEU A 52 -14.94 18.73 2.59
C LEU A 52 -16.01 17.63 2.45
N ALA A 53 -16.15 16.77 3.45
CA ALA A 53 -17.18 15.73 3.48
C ALA A 53 -18.59 16.33 3.46
N GLN A 54 -18.84 17.37 4.26
CA GLN A 54 -20.13 18.07 4.30
C GLN A 54 -20.47 18.75 2.97
N MET A 55 -19.51 19.43 2.34
CA MET A 55 -19.75 20.17 1.10
C MET A 55 -19.98 19.25 -0.10
N SER A 56 -19.19 18.18 -0.21
CA SER A 56 -19.19 17.29 -1.39
C SER A 56 -20.10 16.07 -1.25
N GLY A 57 -20.32 15.58 -0.03
CA GLY A 57 -20.91 14.26 0.23
C GLY A 57 -20.04 13.08 -0.22
N GLY A 58 -18.79 13.34 -0.62
CA GLY A 58 -17.83 12.35 -1.14
C GLY A 58 -16.82 11.89 -0.09
N GLU A 59 -16.07 10.84 -0.45
CA GLU A 59 -14.92 10.38 0.34
C GLU A 59 -13.78 11.39 0.22
N VAL A 60 -13.25 11.82 1.37
CA VAL A 60 -12.10 12.72 1.44
C VAL A 60 -10.82 11.90 1.34
N MET A 61 -9.90 12.38 0.51
CA MET A 61 -8.59 11.77 0.28
C MET A 61 -7.47 12.80 0.45
N LEU A 62 -6.30 12.35 0.89
CA LEU A 62 -5.09 13.15 0.87
C LEU A 62 -4.47 13.13 -0.54
N LEU A 63 -4.26 14.30 -1.13
CA LEU A 63 -3.54 14.43 -2.38
C LEU A 63 -2.05 14.64 -2.13
N LEU A 64 -1.24 13.75 -2.70
CA LEU A 64 0.21 13.82 -2.65
C LEU A 64 0.74 14.30 -4.00
N PRO A 65 1.58 15.34 -4.05
CA PRO A 65 2.17 15.79 -5.32
C PRO A 65 3.22 14.82 -5.87
N GLY A 66 3.81 14.00 -5.01
CA GLY A 66 4.87 13.06 -5.38
C GLY A 66 5.13 12.01 -4.30
N VAL A 67 5.88 10.98 -4.67
CA VAL A 67 6.23 9.83 -3.82
C VAL A 67 7.01 10.27 -2.58
N GLU A 68 7.87 11.29 -2.70
CA GLU A 68 8.67 11.83 -1.61
C GLU A 68 7.84 12.43 -0.46
N ARG A 69 6.57 12.77 -0.72
CA ARG A 69 5.63 13.22 0.33
C ARG A 69 4.96 12.06 1.06
N PHE A 70 4.93 10.87 0.47
CA PHE A 70 4.32 9.70 1.09
C PHE A 70 4.99 9.37 2.43
N ASP A 71 6.33 9.30 2.48
CA ASP A 71 7.07 8.93 3.69
C ASP A 71 6.86 9.89 4.86
N ARG A 72 6.57 11.17 4.58
CA ARG A 72 6.29 12.17 5.62
C ARG A 72 4.98 11.87 6.35
N VAL A 73 4.01 11.32 5.63
CA VAL A 73 2.65 11.01 6.11
C VAL A 73 2.58 9.57 6.64
N PHE A 74 3.15 8.61 5.91
CA PHE A 74 3.02 7.17 6.14
C PHE A 74 4.31 6.52 6.65
N ARG A 75 4.87 7.04 7.74
CA ARG A 75 6.15 6.59 8.34
C ARG A 75 6.25 5.10 8.73
N LYS A 76 5.16 4.33 8.65
CA LYS A 76 5.06 2.94 9.13
C LYS A 76 4.86 1.90 8.02
N VAL A 77 4.82 2.32 6.76
CA VAL A 77 4.77 1.39 5.62
C VAL A 77 6.20 0.95 5.30
N SER A 78 6.45 -0.34 5.20
CA SER A 78 7.79 -0.89 4.95
C SER A 78 8.31 -0.54 3.56
N ASP A 79 9.63 -0.31 3.45
CA ASP A 79 10.29 0.09 2.20
C ASP A 79 10.02 -0.86 1.02
N PRO A 80 10.03 -2.21 1.17
CA PRO A 80 9.87 -3.11 0.02
C PRO A 80 8.47 -3.02 -0.60
N LEU A 81 7.43 -3.01 0.23
CA LEU A 81 6.06 -2.92 -0.27
C LEU A 81 5.81 -1.52 -0.85
N ARG A 82 6.29 -0.47 -0.16
CA ARG A 82 6.22 0.91 -0.64
C ARG A 82 6.70 1.03 -2.09
N ASP A 83 7.92 0.60 -2.35
CA ASP A 83 8.54 0.77 -3.66
C ASP A 83 7.84 -0.08 -4.74
N TRP A 84 7.31 -1.25 -4.35
CA TRP A 84 6.57 -2.14 -5.24
C TRP A 84 5.24 -1.54 -5.76
N PHE A 85 4.51 -0.75 -4.96
CA PHE A 85 3.19 -0.27 -5.36
C PHE A 85 3.05 1.24 -5.59
N LEU A 86 3.91 2.09 -5.02
CA LEU A 86 3.69 3.53 -5.11
C LEU A 86 3.79 4.02 -6.56
N GLU A 87 4.77 3.54 -7.31
CA GLU A 87 4.93 3.94 -8.71
C GLU A 87 3.77 3.45 -9.59
N PRO A 88 3.36 2.16 -9.52
CA PRO A 88 2.13 1.73 -10.17
C PRO A 88 0.90 2.55 -9.77
N ALA A 89 0.71 2.81 -8.47
CA ALA A 89 -0.44 3.57 -7.99
C ALA A 89 -0.44 5.02 -8.51
N ARG A 90 0.74 5.64 -8.62
CA ARG A 90 0.93 6.96 -9.19
C ARG A 90 0.59 6.98 -10.68
N VAL A 91 1.16 6.05 -11.45
CA VAL A 91 0.96 5.95 -12.91
C VAL A 91 -0.50 5.62 -13.24
N GLN A 92 -1.13 4.77 -12.43
CA GLN A 92 -2.50 4.31 -12.65
C GLN A 92 -3.56 5.21 -11.97
N GLY A 93 -3.15 6.21 -11.18
CA GLY A 93 -4.05 7.14 -10.50
C GLY A 93 -4.94 6.50 -9.44
N TRP A 94 -4.46 5.46 -8.73
CA TRP A 94 -5.25 4.76 -7.70
C TRP A 94 -5.45 5.60 -6.45
N ALA A 95 -6.68 5.64 -5.94
CA ALA A 95 -6.95 6.07 -4.57
C ALA A 95 -6.69 4.89 -3.63
N LEU A 96 -5.62 4.99 -2.84
CA LEU A 96 -5.16 3.95 -1.94
C LEU A 96 -5.55 4.25 -0.50
N ARG A 97 -6.11 3.27 0.19
CA ARG A 97 -6.32 3.31 1.64
C ARG A 97 -5.13 2.64 2.34
N ALA A 98 -4.40 3.43 3.13
CA ALA A 98 -3.25 2.95 3.92
C ALA A 98 -3.41 3.24 5.41
N PRO A 99 -2.79 2.46 6.30
CA PRO A 99 -2.85 2.67 7.74
C PRO A 99 -2.26 3.99 8.18
N HIS A 100 -2.93 4.66 9.10
CA HIS A 100 -2.46 5.92 9.66
C HIS A 100 -2.81 6.01 11.15
N PRO A 101 -1.90 6.48 12.02
CA PRO A 101 -2.14 6.51 13.47
C PRO A 101 -3.35 7.36 13.88
N ASN A 102 -3.67 8.40 13.10
CA ASN A 102 -4.79 9.30 13.39
C ASN A 102 -6.11 8.88 12.71
N PHE A 103 -6.09 7.87 11.83
CA PHE A 103 -7.28 7.42 11.08
C PHE A 103 -7.48 5.92 11.30
N PRO A 104 -8.35 5.50 12.26
CA PRO A 104 -8.55 4.08 12.58
C PRO A 104 -8.99 3.22 11.39
N LYS A 105 -9.72 3.81 10.44
CA LYS A 105 -10.16 3.17 9.19
C LYS A 105 -9.11 3.25 8.06
N GLY A 106 -7.89 3.71 8.37
CA GLY A 106 -6.90 4.10 7.38
C GLY A 106 -7.21 5.46 6.73
N LEU A 107 -6.18 6.04 6.12
CA LEU A 107 -6.26 7.27 5.35
C LEU A 107 -6.26 6.92 3.86
N VAL A 108 -7.22 7.48 3.12
CA VAL A 108 -7.22 7.41 1.66
C VAL A 108 -6.30 8.48 1.12
N PHE A 109 -5.44 8.11 0.18
CA PHE A 109 -4.59 9.05 -0.52
C PHE A 109 -4.53 8.73 -2.01
N ARG A 110 -4.16 9.72 -2.80
CA ARG A 110 -3.88 9.56 -4.23
C ARG A 110 -2.73 10.47 -4.60
N PHE A 111 -1.95 10.07 -5.60
CA PHE A 111 -1.02 11.00 -6.23
C PHE A 111 -1.77 11.95 -7.17
N ALA A 112 -1.37 13.21 -7.19
CA ALA A 112 -1.76 14.11 -8.27
C ALA A 112 -1.03 13.67 -9.55
N GLU A 113 -1.74 13.59 -10.68
CA GLU A 113 -1.14 13.11 -11.93
C GLU A 113 -0.16 14.14 -12.48
N GLY A 114 0.97 13.65 -13.00
CA GLY A 114 2.05 14.45 -13.57
C GLY A 114 1.55 15.50 -14.57
N GLY A 115 1.85 16.78 -14.35
CA GLY A 115 1.50 17.88 -15.25
C GLY A 115 0.06 18.40 -15.13
N THR A 116 -0.73 17.87 -14.19
CA THR A 116 -2.08 18.40 -13.93
C THR A 116 -2.05 19.74 -13.22
N VAL A 117 -3.13 20.52 -13.38
CA VAL A 117 -3.36 21.78 -12.67
C VAL A 117 -3.34 21.56 -11.16
N SER A 118 -4.04 20.53 -10.68
CA SER A 118 -4.08 20.18 -9.26
C SER A 118 -2.68 19.91 -8.68
N GLN A 119 -1.83 19.14 -9.39
CA GLN A 119 -0.45 18.90 -8.96
C GLN A 119 0.32 20.21 -8.82
N ARG A 120 0.30 21.06 -9.85
CA ARG A 120 1.05 22.35 -9.86
C ARG A 120 0.64 23.25 -8.70
N ILE A 121 -0.66 23.34 -8.41
CA ILE A 121 -1.18 24.13 -7.29
C ILE A 121 -0.70 23.56 -5.95
N ILE A 122 -0.82 22.24 -5.75
CA ILE A 122 -0.44 21.59 -4.49
C ILE A 122 1.07 21.70 -4.24
N GLU A 123 1.89 21.49 -5.28
CA GLU A 123 3.35 21.64 -5.20
C GLU A 123 3.75 23.08 -4.83
N ALA A 124 3.15 24.08 -5.48
CA ALA A 124 3.45 25.49 -5.23
C ALA A 124 2.90 25.99 -3.88
N ALA A 125 1.74 25.49 -3.44
CA ALA A 125 1.16 25.83 -2.16
C ALA A 125 1.98 25.29 -0.99
N LYS A 126 2.67 24.15 -1.18
CA LYS A 126 3.55 23.47 -0.20
C LYS A 126 2.84 23.04 1.09
N VAL A 127 1.52 22.90 1.05
CA VAL A 127 0.69 22.42 2.16
C VAL A 127 0.17 21.02 1.87
N PRO A 128 0.08 20.12 2.86
CA PRO A 128 -0.66 18.86 2.69
C PRO A 128 -2.11 19.20 2.37
N THR A 129 -2.70 18.53 1.38
CA THR A 129 -3.98 18.93 0.80
C THR A 129 -4.96 17.78 0.85
N TYR A 130 -6.07 17.95 1.56
CA TYR A 130 -7.23 17.08 1.40
C TYR A 130 -8.02 17.48 0.17
N ALA A 131 -8.63 16.50 -0.47
CA ALA A 131 -9.55 16.74 -1.57
C ALA A 131 -10.67 15.71 -1.58
N THR A 132 -11.73 16.02 -2.30
CA THR A 132 -12.85 15.13 -2.57
C THR A 132 -13.25 15.27 -4.03
N ARG A 133 -13.56 14.14 -4.67
CA ARG A 133 -14.04 14.14 -6.05
C ARG A 133 -15.48 14.63 -6.07
N ILE A 134 -15.74 15.61 -6.93
CA ILE A 134 -17.09 16.14 -7.11
C ILE A 134 -17.84 15.18 -8.04
N ARG A 135 -18.85 14.48 -7.51
CA ARG A 135 -19.66 13.54 -8.28
C ARG A 135 -20.67 14.28 -9.16
N GLU A 136 -20.96 13.71 -10.32
CA GLU A 136 -22.04 14.18 -11.18
C GLU A 136 -23.39 14.14 -10.45
N VAL A 137 -24.17 15.20 -10.62
CA VAL A 137 -25.55 15.25 -10.12
C VAL A 137 -26.46 14.83 -11.26
N LYS A 138 -27.06 13.63 -11.13
CA LYS A 138 -28.02 13.07 -12.10
C LYS A 138 -27.45 12.87 -13.53
N GLY A 139 -26.16 12.51 -13.64
CA GLY A 139 -25.52 12.22 -14.94
C GLY A 139 -25.22 13.45 -15.79
N ASN A 140 -25.27 14.65 -15.21
CA ASN A 140 -24.81 15.86 -15.87
C ASN A 140 -23.38 16.17 -15.44
N ALA A 141 -22.53 16.46 -16.42
CA ALA A 141 -21.18 16.96 -16.21
C ALA A 141 -21.22 18.20 -15.29
N VAL A 142 -20.41 18.18 -14.24
CA VAL A 142 -20.34 19.30 -13.28
C VAL A 142 -19.29 20.28 -13.78
N SER A 143 -19.69 21.54 -13.99
CA SER A 143 -18.78 22.63 -14.32
C SER A 143 -18.42 23.48 -13.10
N ALA A 144 -17.28 24.16 -13.15
CA ALA A 144 -16.89 25.12 -12.11
C ALA A 144 -17.94 26.23 -11.92
N ARG A 145 -18.61 26.66 -12.99
CA ARG A 145 -19.72 27.63 -12.92
C ARG A 145 -20.92 27.11 -12.15
N THR A 146 -21.30 25.85 -12.40
CA THR A 146 -22.41 25.21 -11.67
C THR A 146 -22.10 25.12 -10.18
N LEU A 147 -20.84 24.82 -9.84
CA LEU A 147 -20.38 24.78 -8.46
C LEU A 147 -20.34 26.16 -7.81
N MET A 148 -19.93 27.19 -8.55
CA MET A 148 -19.97 28.57 -8.07
C MET A 148 -21.38 29.04 -7.76
N ALA A 149 -22.36 28.68 -8.59
CA ALA A 149 -23.77 28.95 -8.30
C ALA A 149 -24.28 28.22 -7.05
N ARG A 150 -23.72 27.03 -6.75
CA ARG A 150 -24.11 26.20 -5.59
C ARG A 150 -23.48 26.66 -4.28
N TRP A 151 -22.16 26.86 -4.26
CA TRP A 151 -21.39 27.12 -3.04
C TRP A 151 -21.04 28.60 -2.84
N GLY A 152 -21.16 29.43 -3.89
CA GLY A 152 -20.97 30.87 -3.80
C GLY A 152 -19.68 31.24 -3.08
N THR A 153 -19.83 31.97 -1.96
CA THR A 153 -18.72 32.49 -1.15
C THR A 153 -18.02 31.49 -0.23
N GLU A 154 -18.50 30.25 -0.15
CA GLU A 154 -17.90 29.20 0.68
C GLU A 154 -16.57 28.68 0.11
N VAL A 155 -16.38 28.80 -1.20
CA VAL A 155 -15.14 28.43 -1.90
C VAL A 155 -14.46 29.69 -2.39
N ALA A 156 -13.17 29.86 -2.07
CA ALA A 156 -12.44 31.07 -2.43
C ALA A 156 -12.11 31.15 -3.93
N CYS A 157 -11.87 30.02 -4.57
CA CYS A 157 -11.45 29.98 -5.98
C CYS A 157 -12.09 28.82 -6.74
N TYR A 158 -12.61 29.11 -7.94
CA TYR A 158 -13.14 28.14 -8.88
C TYR A 158 -12.32 28.18 -10.17
N LEU A 159 -11.56 27.12 -10.44
CA LEU A 159 -10.78 26.97 -11.68
C LEU A 159 -11.56 26.16 -12.72
N GLU A 160 -11.62 26.68 -13.94
CA GLU A 160 -12.18 25.98 -15.10
C GLU A 160 -11.09 25.74 -16.14
N ASP A 161 -10.81 24.47 -16.45
CA ASP A 161 -9.96 24.09 -17.59
C ASP A 161 -10.86 23.62 -18.74
N PRO A 162 -10.98 24.42 -19.83
CA PRO A 162 -11.82 24.06 -20.97
C PRO A 162 -11.26 22.88 -21.80
N PHE A 163 -10.03 22.44 -21.54
CA PHE A 163 -9.37 21.32 -22.23
C PHE A 163 -9.40 20.03 -21.43
N GLN A 164 -9.93 20.06 -20.21
CA GLN A 164 -10.03 18.89 -19.37
C GLN A 164 -10.93 17.85 -20.04
N LYS A 165 -10.34 16.71 -20.42
CA LYS A 165 -11.11 15.58 -20.91
C LYS A 165 -11.57 14.75 -19.71
N ASP A 166 -12.85 14.43 -19.65
CA ASP A 166 -13.40 13.45 -18.70
C ASP A 166 -12.79 12.09 -18.99
N THR A 167 -11.81 11.63 -18.19
CA THR A 167 -10.93 10.58 -18.73
C THR A 167 -10.59 9.38 -17.87
N LYS A 168 -10.79 9.35 -16.54
CA LYS A 168 -10.54 8.10 -15.79
C LYS A 168 -11.52 7.92 -14.62
N ALA A 169 -12.12 6.74 -14.54
CA ALA A 169 -12.78 6.30 -13.31
C ALA A 169 -11.72 6.19 -12.20
N LEU A 170 -12.01 6.79 -11.04
CA LEU A 170 -11.16 6.62 -9.86
C LEU A 170 -11.21 5.16 -9.43
N ARG A 171 -10.06 4.49 -9.38
CA ARG A 171 -9.98 3.12 -8.87
C ARG A 171 -9.61 3.17 -7.39
N HIS A 172 -10.46 2.58 -6.56
CA HIS A 172 -10.19 2.41 -5.15
C HIS A 172 -9.33 1.17 -4.93
N ALA A 173 -8.33 1.29 -4.07
CA ALA A 173 -7.44 0.21 -3.71
C ALA A 173 -7.15 0.24 -2.21
N VAL A 174 -6.96 -0.93 -1.60
CA VAL A 174 -6.70 -1.09 -0.18
C VAL A 174 -5.40 -1.84 0.01
N LEU A 175 -4.50 -1.28 0.81
CA LEU A 175 -3.25 -1.93 1.15
C LEU A 175 -3.47 -2.98 2.23
N LEU A 176 -3.20 -4.24 1.89
CA LEU A 176 -3.21 -5.38 2.79
C LEU A 176 -1.78 -5.73 3.21
N PRO A 177 -1.58 -6.44 4.33
CA PRO A 177 -0.22 -6.80 4.78
C PRO A 177 0.61 -7.55 3.74
N SER A 178 -0.04 -8.37 2.90
CA SER A 178 0.61 -9.20 1.89
C SER A 178 0.32 -8.82 0.43
N GLY A 179 -0.33 -7.68 0.17
CA GLY A 179 -0.70 -7.29 -1.19
C GLY A 179 -1.62 -6.08 -1.26
N ILE A 180 -2.31 -5.93 -2.38
CA ILE A 180 -3.28 -4.85 -2.60
C ILE A 180 -4.59 -5.46 -3.09
N ALA A 181 -5.71 -5.03 -2.53
CA ALA A 181 -7.04 -5.31 -3.05
C ALA A 181 -7.52 -4.11 -3.87
N ILE A 182 -7.91 -4.30 -5.13
CA ILE A 182 -8.26 -3.22 -6.06
C ILE A 182 -9.66 -3.43 -6.60
N ASP A 183 -10.42 -2.33 -6.71
CA ASP A 183 -11.75 -2.31 -7.34
C ASP A 183 -11.66 -2.20 -8.88
N GLY A 184 -12.64 -2.79 -9.57
CA GLY A 184 -12.81 -2.74 -11.02
C GLY A 184 -12.10 -3.84 -11.82
N GLU A 185 -11.93 -3.61 -13.13
CA GLU A 185 -11.36 -4.58 -14.07
C GLU A 185 -9.88 -4.89 -13.80
N ARG A 186 -9.44 -6.08 -14.24
CA ARG A 186 -8.07 -6.60 -14.12
C ARG A 186 -7.04 -5.52 -14.40
N VAL A 187 -6.30 -5.19 -13.35
CA VAL A 187 -5.14 -4.32 -13.39
C VAL A 187 -3.99 -5.04 -14.12
N PRO A 188 -3.09 -4.33 -14.81
CA PRO A 188 -1.85 -4.92 -15.31
C PRO A 188 -1.17 -5.73 -14.19
N ALA A 189 -0.78 -6.97 -14.51
CA ALA A 189 -0.16 -7.84 -13.53
C ALA A 189 1.14 -7.19 -13.01
N LEU A 190 1.14 -6.79 -11.73
CA LEU A 190 2.37 -6.45 -11.04
C LEU A 190 3.09 -7.75 -10.69
N ALA A 191 4.34 -7.87 -11.12
CA ALA A 191 5.16 -9.00 -10.73
C ALA A 191 5.35 -8.96 -9.21
N PRO A 192 5.01 -10.02 -8.46
CA PRO A 192 5.23 -10.05 -7.03
C PRO A 192 6.74 -10.09 -6.73
N MET A 193 7.16 -9.45 -5.65
CA MET A 193 8.54 -9.55 -5.16
C MET A 193 8.83 -10.98 -4.73
N HIS A 194 9.93 -11.54 -5.20
CA HIS A 194 10.38 -12.88 -4.81
C HIS A 194 11.21 -12.81 -3.52
N VAL A 195 10.63 -13.32 -2.43
CA VAL A 195 11.28 -13.45 -1.13
C VAL A 195 11.67 -14.91 -0.91
N HIS A 196 12.95 -15.16 -0.67
CA HIS A 196 13.50 -16.50 -0.45
C HIS A 196 14.09 -16.62 0.96
N PHE A 197 13.56 -17.53 1.78
CA PHE A 197 14.05 -17.78 3.14
C PHE A 197 15.11 -18.88 3.16
N VAL A 198 16.23 -18.66 3.85
CA VAL A 198 17.32 -19.66 3.96
C VAL A 198 17.61 -19.96 5.42
N CYS A 199 17.58 -21.24 5.80
CA CYS A 199 18.14 -21.70 7.08
C CYS A 199 19.16 -22.82 6.87
N LEU A 200 19.54 -23.53 7.94
CA LEU A 200 20.48 -24.64 7.83
C LEU A 200 19.87 -25.85 7.09
N GLY A 201 18.71 -26.35 7.54
CA GLY A 201 18.14 -27.63 7.08
C GLY A 201 16.81 -27.58 6.33
N ASN A 202 16.19 -26.40 6.16
CA ASN A 202 14.86 -26.19 5.56
C ASN A 202 13.70 -27.00 6.18
N LEU A 203 13.85 -27.42 7.44
CA LEU A 203 12.86 -28.18 8.23
C LEU A 203 12.57 -27.48 9.56
N ASN A 204 12.72 -26.16 9.61
CA ASN A 204 12.45 -25.34 10.79
C ASN A 204 12.08 -23.89 10.41
N ARG A 205 12.95 -22.93 10.70
CA ARG A 205 12.79 -21.48 10.61
C ARG A 205 12.33 -21.00 9.23
N SER A 206 13.04 -21.36 8.17
CA SER A 206 12.73 -20.89 6.81
C SER A 206 11.42 -21.47 6.28
N ALA A 207 11.12 -22.72 6.63
CA ALA A 207 9.89 -23.39 6.24
C ALA A 207 8.67 -22.84 7.02
N PHE A 208 8.84 -22.51 8.31
CA PHE A 208 7.83 -21.74 9.04
C PHE A 208 7.58 -20.38 8.40
N ALA A 209 8.64 -19.68 7.95
CA ALA A 209 8.50 -18.37 7.32
C ALA A 209 7.73 -18.45 6.00
N GLU A 210 8.06 -19.44 5.15
CA GLU A 210 7.33 -19.71 3.92
C GLU A 210 5.86 -20.05 4.19
N ALA A 211 5.59 -21.01 5.07
CA ALA A 211 4.24 -21.45 5.40
C ALA A 211 3.38 -20.31 5.96
N TYR A 212 3.94 -19.51 6.88
CA TYR A 212 3.27 -18.35 7.44
C TYR A 212 2.90 -17.31 6.38
N LEU A 213 3.86 -16.95 5.51
CA LEU A 213 3.64 -15.90 4.53
C LEU A 213 2.66 -16.35 3.42
N ARG A 214 2.69 -17.63 3.03
CA ARG A 214 1.69 -18.24 2.13
C ARG A 214 0.29 -18.25 2.74
N GLU A 215 0.18 -18.62 4.01
CA GLU A 215 -1.12 -18.58 4.71
C GLU A 215 -1.66 -17.16 4.82
N ARG A 216 -0.77 -16.17 5.04
CA ARG A 216 -1.16 -14.76 5.06
C ARG A 216 -1.68 -14.30 3.70
N LEU A 217 -0.99 -14.62 2.61
CA LEU A 217 -1.40 -14.32 1.24
C LEU A 217 -2.79 -14.90 0.94
N ARG A 218 -3.00 -16.18 1.28
CA ARG A 218 -4.29 -16.87 1.10
C ARG A 218 -5.44 -16.16 1.82
N ARG A 219 -5.21 -15.70 3.06
CA ARG A 219 -6.21 -14.97 3.85
C ARG A 219 -6.52 -13.59 3.30
N ASP A 220 -5.50 -12.83 2.94
CA ASP A 220 -5.68 -11.49 2.37
C ASP A 220 -6.39 -11.58 1.01
N GLN A 221 -6.08 -12.60 0.21
CA GLN A 221 -6.83 -12.94 -1.01
C GLN A 221 -8.30 -13.24 -0.72
N ALA A 222 -8.59 -14.17 0.19
CA ALA A 222 -9.98 -14.52 0.54
C ALA A 222 -10.77 -13.30 1.06
N ARG A 223 -10.13 -12.42 1.83
CA ARG A 223 -10.75 -11.16 2.30
C ARG A 223 -11.08 -10.22 1.14
N ALA A 224 -10.16 -10.07 0.18
CA ALA A 224 -10.41 -9.27 -1.02
C ALA A 224 -11.55 -9.84 -1.86
N GLU A 225 -11.58 -11.17 -2.06
CA GLU A 225 -12.64 -11.87 -2.81
C GLU A 225 -14.01 -11.70 -2.15
N VAL A 226 -14.11 -11.83 -0.82
CA VAL A 226 -15.34 -11.55 -0.06
C VAL A 226 -15.79 -10.09 -0.24
N ALA A 227 -14.86 -9.16 -0.42
CA ALA A 227 -15.15 -7.75 -0.69
C ALA A 227 -15.46 -7.45 -2.18
N GLY A 228 -15.38 -8.44 -3.07
CA GLY A 228 -15.54 -8.24 -4.52
C GLY A 228 -14.36 -7.54 -5.19
N LEU A 229 -13.19 -7.55 -4.55
CA LEU A 229 -11.97 -6.87 -5.01
C LEU A 229 -10.99 -7.86 -5.65
N HIS A 230 -10.20 -7.37 -6.60
CA HIS A 230 -9.09 -8.14 -7.18
C HIS A 230 -7.86 -8.05 -6.26
N PHE A 231 -7.35 -9.20 -5.81
CA PHE A 231 -6.11 -9.25 -5.01
C PHE A 231 -4.85 -9.33 -5.89
N LEU A 232 -3.90 -8.41 -5.67
CA LEU A 232 -2.55 -8.47 -6.21
C LEU A 232 -1.58 -8.86 -5.09
N PRO A 233 -0.98 -10.07 -5.13
CA PRO A 233 -0.02 -10.49 -4.12
C PRO A 233 1.25 -9.66 -4.25
N ALA A 234 1.77 -9.16 -3.13
CA ALA A 234 3.05 -8.46 -3.10
C ALA A 234 4.24 -9.41 -3.16
N TYR A 235 4.04 -10.68 -2.77
CA TYR A 235 5.12 -11.62 -2.55
C TYR A 235 4.89 -12.93 -3.31
N ARG A 236 5.98 -13.43 -3.90
CA ARG A 236 6.18 -14.83 -4.24
C ARG A 236 7.16 -15.39 -3.22
N VAL A 237 6.82 -16.52 -2.61
CA VAL A 237 7.53 -17.03 -1.44
C VAL A 237 8.08 -18.42 -1.69
N THR A 238 9.36 -18.60 -1.37
CA THR A 238 10.07 -19.87 -1.41
C THR A 238 11.04 -19.97 -0.23
N SER A 239 11.54 -21.17 0.05
CA SER A 239 12.59 -21.38 1.05
C SER A 239 13.55 -22.50 0.66
N SER A 240 14.75 -22.48 1.23
CA SER A 240 15.74 -23.56 1.10
C SER A 240 16.59 -23.70 2.35
N GLY A 241 17.50 -24.67 2.34
CA GLY A 241 18.46 -24.88 3.42
C GLY A 241 19.82 -25.31 2.90
N LEU A 242 20.88 -24.79 3.52
CA LEU A 242 22.27 -25.02 3.08
C LEU A 242 22.65 -26.51 3.00
N ILE A 243 22.11 -27.30 3.92
CA ILE A 243 22.31 -28.76 4.01
C ILE A 243 20.99 -29.53 4.03
N ALA A 244 19.92 -28.96 3.45
CA ALA A 244 18.62 -29.60 3.44
C ALA A 244 18.67 -30.96 2.72
N ARG A 245 17.90 -31.89 3.26
CA ARG A 245 17.69 -33.23 2.72
C ARG A 245 16.31 -33.29 2.09
N GLU A 246 16.26 -33.39 0.77
CA GLU A 246 15.00 -33.30 0.01
C GLU A 246 14.10 -34.53 0.16
N ASP A 247 14.67 -35.63 0.68
CA ASP A 247 13.98 -36.89 1.00
C ASP A 247 13.34 -36.90 2.40
N THR A 248 13.50 -35.83 3.18
CA THR A 248 12.94 -35.76 4.54
C THR A 248 11.59 -35.05 4.58
N GLU A 249 10.69 -35.56 5.43
CA GLU A 249 9.41 -34.93 5.72
C GLU A 249 9.51 -33.94 6.88
N ALA A 250 8.55 -33.02 6.97
CA ALA A 250 8.40 -32.13 8.12
C ALA A 250 8.12 -32.96 9.38
N PRO A 251 8.87 -32.78 10.49
CA PRO A 251 8.59 -33.51 11.72
C PRO A 251 7.19 -33.22 12.27
N ASP A 252 6.53 -34.19 12.91
CA ASP A 252 5.19 -34.01 13.49
C ASP A 252 5.07 -32.79 14.42
N LYS A 253 6.13 -32.50 15.19
CA LYS A 253 6.19 -31.32 16.07
C LYS A 253 6.13 -30.01 15.28
N MET A 254 6.75 -29.96 14.10
CA MET A 254 6.75 -28.80 13.22
C MET A 254 5.35 -28.58 12.63
N VAL A 255 4.71 -29.66 12.17
CA VAL A 255 3.32 -29.64 11.69
C VAL A 255 2.39 -29.19 12.81
N ALA A 256 2.49 -29.76 14.00
CA ALA A 256 1.68 -29.38 15.16
C ALA A 256 1.88 -27.91 15.56
N ALA A 257 3.13 -27.41 15.59
CA ALA A 257 3.43 -26.02 15.90
C ALA A 257 2.84 -25.05 14.85
N SER A 258 2.77 -25.46 13.58
CA SER A 258 2.23 -24.61 12.51
C SER A 258 0.73 -24.30 12.62
N ARG A 259 0.00 -25.07 13.42
CA ARG A 259 -1.41 -24.81 13.76
C ARG A 259 -1.59 -23.48 14.49
N ALA A 260 -0.59 -23.03 15.25
CA ALA A 260 -0.64 -21.76 16.00
C ALA A 260 -0.87 -20.54 15.10
N PHE A 261 -0.55 -20.65 13.81
CA PHE A 261 -0.76 -19.61 12.79
C PHE A 261 -1.43 -20.18 11.54
N TRP A 262 -2.21 -21.26 11.72
CA TRP A 262 -3.09 -21.85 10.70
C TRP A 262 -2.40 -22.26 9.39
N ALA A 263 -1.12 -22.64 9.47
CA ALA A 263 -0.33 -23.01 8.29
C ALA A 263 -0.03 -24.51 8.22
N GLU A 264 -0.84 -25.34 8.88
CA GLU A 264 -0.68 -26.81 8.89
C GLU A 264 -0.67 -27.42 7.50
N GLU A 265 -1.60 -27.00 6.64
CA GLU A 265 -1.68 -27.48 5.25
C GLU A 265 -0.39 -27.17 4.48
N TRP A 266 0.11 -25.95 4.61
CA TRP A 266 1.38 -25.54 3.99
C TRP A 266 2.56 -26.32 4.53
N MET A 267 2.55 -26.66 5.81
CA MET A 267 3.61 -27.43 6.43
C MET A 267 3.62 -28.89 6.00
N LEU A 268 2.44 -29.51 5.89
CA LEU A 268 2.29 -30.88 5.36
C LEU A 268 2.70 -30.97 3.88
N ALA A 269 2.41 -29.93 3.10
CA ALA A 269 2.81 -29.83 1.71
C ALA A 269 4.27 -29.42 1.51
N HIS A 270 4.96 -28.98 2.57
CA HIS A 270 6.34 -28.49 2.46
C HIS A 270 7.27 -29.61 1.99
N ARG A 271 8.19 -29.26 1.11
CA ARG A 271 9.23 -30.16 0.61
C ARG A 271 10.58 -29.47 0.83
N PRO A 272 11.46 -30.04 1.66
CA PRO A 272 12.76 -29.44 1.90
C PRO A 272 13.52 -29.29 0.60
N GLN A 273 14.12 -28.13 0.40
CA GLN A 273 14.90 -27.86 -0.79
C GLN A 273 16.34 -27.52 -0.42
N ARG A 274 17.31 -28.19 -1.05
CA ARG A 274 18.71 -27.85 -0.86
C ARG A 274 19.00 -26.51 -1.53
N PHE A 275 19.70 -25.64 -0.81
CA PHE A 275 20.14 -24.37 -1.35
C PHE A 275 21.00 -24.61 -2.60
N ALA A 276 20.65 -23.88 -3.66
CA ALA A 276 21.40 -23.79 -4.90
C ALA A 276 21.35 -22.35 -5.37
N LEU A 277 22.43 -21.86 -5.97
CA LEU A 277 22.55 -20.44 -6.35
C LEU A 277 21.46 -20.04 -7.36
N GLU A 278 21.07 -20.97 -8.22
CA GLU A 278 20.04 -20.82 -9.24
C GLU A 278 18.67 -20.50 -8.62
N LEU A 279 18.35 -21.06 -7.45
CA LEU A 279 17.09 -20.84 -6.75
C LEU A 279 16.95 -19.41 -6.27
N VAL A 280 18.07 -18.82 -5.83
CA VAL A 280 18.09 -17.47 -5.26
C VAL A 280 18.51 -16.41 -6.27
N THR A 281 18.95 -16.80 -7.47
CA THR A 281 19.33 -15.84 -8.52
C THR A 281 18.16 -14.96 -8.92
N SER A 282 16.94 -15.50 -8.93
CA SER A 282 15.70 -14.76 -9.22
C SER A 282 15.04 -14.14 -8.00
N ALA A 283 15.62 -14.26 -6.80
CA ALA A 283 15.06 -13.65 -5.60
C ALA A 283 15.45 -12.16 -5.54
N ASP A 284 14.45 -11.32 -5.28
CA ASP A 284 14.64 -9.89 -4.97
C ASP A 284 15.20 -9.74 -3.56
N TYR A 285 14.71 -10.55 -2.62
CA TYR A 285 15.15 -10.57 -1.23
C TYR A 285 15.51 -11.98 -0.78
N ILE A 286 16.64 -12.10 -0.11
CA ILE A 286 17.12 -13.34 0.50
C ILE A 286 17.17 -13.13 2.01
N VAL A 287 16.38 -13.89 2.75
CA VAL A 287 16.26 -13.76 4.21
C VAL A 287 17.00 -14.91 4.90
N PRO A 288 18.24 -14.68 5.37
CA PRO A 288 18.93 -15.63 6.22
C PRO A 288 18.25 -15.68 7.60
N MET A 289 17.93 -16.88 8.07
CA MET A 289 17.25 -17.08 9.37
C MET A 289 18.21 -17.09 10.58
N ALA A 290 19.51 -16.88 10.35
CA ALA A 290 20.54 -16.71 11.37
C ALA A 290 21.84 -16.10 10.79
N GLN A 291 22.70 -15.58 11.66
CA GLN A 291 23.92 -14.84 11.28
C GLN A 291 25.00 -15.74 10.64
N ASP A 292 25.09 -16.99 11.06
CA ASP A 292 25.97 -18.00 10.45
C ASP A 292 25.52 -18.35 9.03
N ILE A 293 24.21 -18.40 8.78
CA ILE A 293 23.63 -18.58 7.44
C ILE A 293 23.93 -17.36 6.56
N ARG A 294 23.78 -16.13 7.09
CA ARG A 294 24.17 -14.91 6.40
C ARG A 294 25.62 -14.96 5.97
N SER A 295 26.53 -15.27 6.89
CA SER A 295 27.98 -15.33 6.63
C SER A 295 28.31 -16.30 5.48
N GLN A 296 27.61 -17.43 5.41
CA GLN A 296 27.77 -18.38 4.30
C GLN A 296 27.21 -17.85 2.98
N LEU A 297 26.05 -17.19 3.00
CA LEU A 297 25.47 -16.57 1.79
C LEU A 297 26.30 -15.40 1.25
N GLU A 298 27.00 -14.67 2.13
CA GLU A 298 27.95 -13.61 1.73
C GLU A 298 29.11 -14.16 0.90
N ALA A 299 29.54 -15.41 1.17
CA ALA A 299 30.55 -16.08 0.34
C ALA A 299 30.07 -16.36 -1.10
N TYR A 300 28.76 -16.34 -1.35
CA TYR A 300 28.15 -16.42 -2.70
C TYR A 300 27.90 -15.03 -3.33
N GLY A 301 28.35 -13.94 -2.71
CA GLY A 301 28.17 -12.59 -3.25
C GLY A 301 26.73 -12.05 -3.14
N LEU A 302 25.93 -12.56 -2.19
CA LEU A 302 24.51 -12.24 -2.06
C LEU A 302 24.20 -11.06 -1.12
N GLN A 303 25.22 -10.39 -0.57
CA GLN A 303 25.07 -9.35 0.45
C GLN A 303 24.12 -8.20 0.06
N GLY A 304 24.06 -7.83 -1.21
CA GLY A 304 23.21 -6.74 -1.70
C GLY A 304 21.70 -7.06 -1.69
N ARG A 305 21.33 -8.34 -1.53
CA ARG A 305 19.93 -8.80 -1.50
C ARG A 305 19.49 -9.30 -0.13
N MET A 306 20.37 -9.21 0.87
CA MET A 306 20.10 -9.65 2.22
C MET A 306 19.81 -8.46 3.13
N PRO A 307 18.54 -8.21 3.50
CA PRO A 307 18.19 -7.16 4.45
C PRO A 307 18.88 -7.40 5.81
N SER A 308 19.29 -6.31 6.46
CA SER A 308 19.88 -6.37 7.79
C SER A 308 18.78 -6.29 8.84
N PHE A 309 18.58 -7.38 9.58
CA PHE A 309 17.61 -7.44 10.69
C PHE A 309 18.26 -7.28 12.06
N GLY A 310 19.59 -7.07 12.11
CA GLY A 310 20.35 -7.10 13.36
C GLY A 310 20.15 -8.41 14.13
N ARG A 311 20.29 -8.35 15.45
CA ARG A 311 20.02 -9.51 16.34
C ARG A 311 18.54 -9.89 16.41
N GLU A 312 17.64 -8.98 16.03
CA GLU A 312 16.20 -9.24 16.08
C GLU A 312 15.73 -10.24 15.01
N GLY A 313 16.54 -10.45 13.97
CA GLY A 313 16.30 -11.48 12.95
C GLY A 313 16.91 -12.84 13.26
N GLU A 314 17.65 -12.99 14.36
CA GLU A 314 18.21 -14.27 14.77
C GLU A 314 17.12 -15.10 15.46
N ILE A 315 16.80 -16.24 14.86
CA ILE A 315 15.79 -17.16 15.39
C ILE A 315 16.50 -18.45 15.78
N ASP A 316 16.25 -18.90 17.01
CA ASP A 316 16.80 -20.13 17.54
C ASP A 316 16.33 -21.34 16.71
N ASP A 317 17.22 -22.33 16.58
CA ASP A 317 16.90 -23.57 15.91
C ASP A 317 16.15 -24.53 16.88
N PRO A 318 14.91 -24.97 16.57
CA PRO A 318 14.16 -25.91 17.40
C PRO A 318 14.51 -27.37 17.11
N MET A 319 15.42 -27.68 16.19
CA MET A 319 15.72 -29.05 15.80
C MET A 319 16.11 -29.92 17.02
N GLY A 320 15.46 -31.07 17.16
CA GLY A 320 15.64 -31.98 18.30
C GLY A 320 14.97 -31.55 19.62
N LYS A 321 14.35 -30.36 19.69
CA LYS A 321 13.77 -29.82 20.93
C LYS A 321 12.30 -30.21 21.16
N SER A 322 11.68 -29.65 22.20
CA SER A 322 10.28 -29.93 22.57
C SER A 322 9.28 -29.28 21.59
N LEU A 323 8.00 -29.63 21.66
CA LEU A 323 6.96 -28.97 20.86
C LEU A 323 6.88 -27.46 21.18
N ASP A 324 7.01 -27.10 22.46
CA ASP A 324 6.96 -25.71 22.90
C ASP A 324 8.07 -24.86 22.26
N ASP A 325 9.27 -25.45 22.07
CA ASP A 325 10.37 -24.79 21.37
C ASP A 325 10.07 -24.54 19.88
N TYR A 326 9.37 -25.48 19.22
CA TYR A 326 8.89 -25.27 17.85
C TYR A 326 7.83 -24.17 17.77
N VAL A 327 6.90 -24.13 18.72
CA VAL A 327 5.89 -23.07 18.82
C VAL A 327 6.55 -21.71 19.03
N ALA A 328 7.50 -21.61 19.98
CA ALA A 328 8.25 -20.39 20.24
C ALA A 328 9.02 -19.91 19.00
N THR A 329 9.68 -20.83 18.29
CA THR A 329 10.37 -20.53 17.02
C THR A 329 9.41 -19.95 15.99
N ALA A 330 8.24 -20.57 15.83
CA ALA A 330 7.30 -20.14 14.83
C ALA A 330 6.65 -18.78 15.16
N SER A 331 6.39 -18.52 16.44
CA SER A 331 5.99 -17.18 16.91
C SER A 331 7.08 -16.12 16.67
N ALA A 332 8.36 -16.46 16.88
CA ALA A 332 9.47 -15.56 16.58
C ALA A 332 9.56 -15.25 15.07
N VAL A 333 9.36 -16.26 14.21
CA VAL A 333 9.26 -16.10 12.75
C VAL A 333 8.13 -15.14 12.39
N GLU A 334 6.93 -15.34 12.96
CA GLU A 334 5.80 -14.44 12.73
C GLU A 334 6.14 -12.99 13.11
N VAL A 335 6.74 -12.76 14.28
CA VAL A 335 7.12 -11.41 14.74
C VAL A 335 8.14 -10.78 13.80
N MET A 336 9.16 -11.53 13.39
CA MET A 336 10.18 -11.09 12.43
C MET A 336 9.52 -10.70 11.10
N LEU A 337 8.65 -11.55 10.54
CA LEU A 337 7.95 -11.28 9.30
C LEU A 337 7.05 -10.04 9.40
N LYS A 338 6.28 -9.90 10.48
CA LYS A 338 5.43 -8.71 10.71
C LYS A 338 6.22 -7.42 10.83
N ARG A 339 7.45 -7.48 11.34
CA ARG A 339 8.29 -6.32 11.56
C ARG A 339 9.05 -5.91 10.31
N HIS A 340 9.52 -6.89 9.53
CA HIS A 340 10.54 -6.65 8.50
C HIS A 340 10.11 -6.99 7.08
N VAL A 341 9.11 -7.86 6.90
CA VAL A 341 8.68 -8.32 5.57
C VAL A 341 7.29 -7.77 5.25
N LEU A 342 6.31 -8.06 6.10
CA LEU A 342 4.94 -7.57 5.95
C LEU A 342 4.87 -6.07 6.25
N SER A 343 4.03 -5.37 5.48
CA SER A 343 3.64 -4.03 5.87
C SER A 343 2.73 -4.10 7.09
N ARG A 344 2.78 -3.07 7.94
CA ARG A 344 1.68 -2.83 8.87
C ARG A 344 0.50 -2.38 8.02
N GLY A 345 -0.31 -3.31 7.53
CA GLY A 345 -1.45 -3.09 6.62
C GLY A 345 -2.75 -2.68 7.33
N CYS A 346 -3.73 -2.20 6.55
CA CYS A 346 -5.01 -1.70 7.08
C CYS A 346 -5.94 -2.88 7.35
N PRO A 347 -6.57 -2.98 8.53
CA PRO A 347 -7.64 -3.94 8.72
C PRO A 347 -8.77 -3.56 7.75
N LEU A 348 -9.15 -4.47 6.85
CA LEU A 348 -10.42 -4.38 6.10
C LEU A 348 -11.65 -4.41 7.04
N GLU A 349 -11.44 -4.61 8.34
CA GLU A 349 -12.44 -4.76 9.40
C GLU A 349 -13.32 -3.51 9.65
N GLY A 350 -13.21 -2.46 8.81
CA GLY A 350 -14.10 -1.30 8.79
C GLY A 350 -14.89 -1.10 7.48
N LEU A 351 -14.73 -2.00 6.51
CA LEU A 351 -15.54 -2.06 5.28
C LEU A 351 -16.72 -3.02 5.52
N ASP A 352 -17.64 -2.65 6.41
CA ASP A 352 -18.89 -3.39 6.58
C ASP A 352 -19.67 -3.49 5.26
N HIS A 353 -20.52 -4.52 5.15
CA HIS A 353 -21.36 -4.79 3.99
C HIS A 353 -22.14 -3.56 3.45
N GLU A 354 -22.43 -2.57 4.29
CA GLU A 354 -23.11 -1.32 3.91
C GLU A 354 -22.25 -0.40 3.03
N ASN A 355 -20.92 -0.50 3.06
CA ASN A 355 -20.00 0.33 2.27
C ASN A 355 -19.61 -0.27 0.91
N ARG A 356 -20.16 -1.44 0.52
CA ARG A 356 -19.98 -2.02 -0.82
C ARG A 356 -20.47 -1.14 -1.97
N HIS A 357 -21.31 -0.14 -1.66
CA HIS A 357 -21.79 0.87 -2.61
C HIS A 357 -21.03 2.20 -2.54
N ARG A 358 -19.98 2.28 -1.69
CA ARG A 358 -19.21 3.52 -1.45
C ARG A 358 -17.72 3.42 -1.79
N LEU A 359 -17.18 2.21 -1.93
CA LEU A 359 -16.10 1.96 -2.90
C LEU A 359 -16.73 1.94 -4.29
#